data_AF-A0A356AQ50-F1
#
_entry.id   AF-A0A356AQ50-F1
#
_cell.length_a   1.000
_cell.length_b   1.000
_cell.length_c   1.000
_cell.angle_alpha   90.00
_cell.angle_beta   90.00
_cell.angle_gamma   90.00
#
_symmetry.space_group_name_H-M   'P 1'
#
loop_
_entity.id
_entity.type
_entity.pdbx_description
1 polymer ?
#
loop_
_entity_poly.entity_id
_entity_poly.type
_entity_poly.pdbx_seq_one_letter_code
_entity_poly.pdbx_strand_id
1 'polypeptide(L)'
;SKMVQNRSDTEKTNELHGLSKLYEKREDYRNVLECLERRIRLNPDDCDIDVLRRISVIYKRSGSYDKAVPLWRYYSDIEGGATMGVKVYATVELAKYLEHKKRDYQSALAIVNQLNGYAASNRFFGRTYLPELEKRKSRLQRLVK
;
A
#
# COMPACT_ATOMS: atom_id res chain seq x y z
N SER A 1 -27.56 -9.47 -13.73
CA SER A 1 -26.66 -10.54 -13.22
C SER A 1 -25.33 -9.96 -12.78
N LYS A 2 -24.74 -10.45 -11.67
CA LYS A 2 -23.42 -10.02 -11.16
C LYS A 2 -22.32 -10.01 -12.24
N MET A 3 -22.42 -10.88 -13.25
CA MET A 3 -21.48 -10.95 -14.38
C MET A 3 -21.50 -9.72 -15.32
N VAL A 4 -22.67 -9.09 -15.52
CA VAL A 4 -22.80 -7.88 -16.35
C VAL A 4 -22.27 -6.66 -15.60
N GLN A 5 -22.55 -6.59 -14.30
CA GLN A 5 -22.03 -5.56 -13.41
C GLN A 5 -20.50 -5.62 -13.33
N ASN A 6 -19.93 -6.82 -13.15
CA ASN A 6 -18.49 -7.01 -13.06
C ASN A 6 -17.75 -6.65 -14.37
N ARG A 7 -18.33 -6.95 -15.53
CA ARG A 7 -17.77 -6.49 -16.82
C ARG A 7 -17.78 -4.96 -16.95
N SER A 8 -18.88 -4.31 -16.55
CA SER A 8 -18.98 -2.85 -16.56
C SER A 8 -17.98 -2.20 -15.61
N ASP A 9 -17.72 -2.82 -14.46
CA ASP A 9 -16.77 -2.28 -13.47
C ASP A 9 -15.31 -2.47 -13.93
N THR A 10 -14.98 -3.57 -14.61
CA THR A 10 -13.66 -3.71 -15.28
C THR A 10 -13.44 -2.66 -16.36
N GLU A 11 -14.44 -2.38 -17.21
CA GLU A 11 -14.34 -1.34 -18.25
C GLU A 11 -14.09 0.04 -17.63
N LYS A 12 -14.87 0.42 -16.61
CA LYS A 12 -14.67 1.68 -15.87
C LYS A 12 -13.30 1.77 -15.20
N THR A 13 -12.80 0.67 -14.65
CA THR A 13 -11.45 0.61 -14.07
C THR A 13 -10.37 0.89 -15.12
N ASN A 14 -10.51 0.34 -16.32
CA ASN A 14 -9.58 0.59 -17.44
C ASN A 14 -9.64 2.05 -17.92
N GLU A 15 -10.84 2.63 -18.01
CA GLU A 15 -11.02 4.05 -18.34
C GLU A 15 -10.33 4.96 -17.30
N LEU A 16 -10.57 4.70 -16.01
CA LEU A 16 -9.92 5.43 -14.91
C LEU A 16 -8.40 5.27 -14.94
N HIS A 17 -7.89 4.11 -15.34
CA HIS A 17 -6.47 3.89 -15.52
C HIS A 17 -5.89 4.76 -16.66
N GLY A 18 -6.57 4.82 -17.80
CA GLY A 18 -6.19 5.67 -18.92
C GLY A 18 -6.19 7.16 -18.56
N LEU A 19 -7.25 7.62 -17.89
CA LEU A 19 -7.38 9.00 -17.41
C LEU A 19 -6.30 9.35 -16.40
N SER A 20 -6.03 8.48 -15.43
CA SER A 20 -4.96 8.66 -14.44
C SER A 20 -3.60 8.89 -15.13
N LYS A 21 -3.25 8.08 -16.13
CA LYS A 21 -2.01 8.26 -16.91
C LYS A 21 -1.96 9.57 -17.68
N LEU A 22 -3.10 10.04 -18.21
CA LEU A 22 -3.18 11.33 -18.91
C LEU A 22 -2.94 12.50 -17.94
N TYR A 23 -3.56 12.47 -16.76
CA TYR A 23 -3.36 13.48 -15.73
C TYR A 23 -1.94 13.47 -15.16
N GLU A 24 -1.32 12.29 -15.01
CA GLU A 24 0.09 12.19 -14.58
C GLU A 24 1.03 12.89 -15.56
N LYS A 25 0.82 12.74 -16.87
CA LYS A 25 1.60 13.43 -17.90
C LYS A 25 1.45 14.96 -17.84
N ARG A 26 0.38 15.45 -17.24
CA ARG A 26 0.10 16.88 -17.04
C ARG A 26 0.48 17.37 -15.64
N GLU A 27 1.07 16.50 -14.82
CA GLU A 27 1.39 16.75 -13.41
C GLU A 27 0.16 17.17 -12.57
N ASP A 28 -1.04 16.82 -13.03
CA ASP A 28 -2.30 17.13 -12.35
C ASP A 28 -2.61 16.08 -11.28
N TYR A 29 -1.85 16.13 -10.18
CA TYR A 29 -1.92 15.13 -9.11
C TYR A 29 -3.29 15.07 -8.42
N ARG A 30 -4.09 16.13 -8.49
CA ARG A 30 -5.46 16.14 -7.94
C ARG A 30 -6.34 15.18 -8.73
N ASN A 31 -6.33 15.29 -10.07
CA ASN A 31 -7.15 14.43 -10.92
C ASN A 31 -6.59 13.00 -11.01
N VAL A 32 -5.27 12.82 -10.90
CA VAL A 32 -4.67 11.48 -10.72
C VAL A 32 -5.24 10.80 -9.49
N LEU A 33 -5.23 11.50 -8.35
CA LEU A 33 -5.73 10.96 -7.09
C LEU A 33 -7.21 10.59 -7.18
N GLU A 34 -8.04 11.45 -7.75
CA GLU A 34 -9.47 11.17 -7.93
C GLU A 34 -9.69 9.89 -8.76
N CYS A 35 -8.97 9.73 -9.87
CA CYS A 35 -9.09 8.54 -10.71
C CYS A 35 -8.73 7.26 -9.95
N LEU A 36 -7.62 7.30 -9.20
CA LEU A 36 -7.13 6.14 -8.45
C LEU A 36 -8.05 5.78 -7.27
N GLU A 37 -8.54 6.77 -6.53
CA GLU A 37 -9.51 6.54 -5.44
C GLU A 37 -10.82 5.94 -5.96
N ARG A 38 -11.32 6.44 -7.11
CA ARG A 38 -12.51 5.86 -7.76
C ARG A 38 -12.27 4.41 -8.15
N ARG A 39 -11.06 4.07 -8.60
CA ARG A 39 -10.68 2.70 -8.96
C ARG A 39 -10.78 1.74 -7.77
N ILE A 40 -10.21 2.12 -6.63
CA ILE A 40 -10.31 1.34 -5.39
C ILE A 40 -11.77 1.22 -4.92
N ARG A 41 -12.59 2.28 -5.06
CA ARG A 41 -14.01 2.22 -4.68
C ARG A 41 -14.83 1.27 -5.56
N LEU A 42 -14.51 1.18 -6.85
CA LEU A 42 -15.19 0.28 -7.78
C LEU A 42 -14.81 -1.18 -7.52
N ASN A 43 -13.53 -1.45 -7.29
CA ASN A 43 -13.05 -2.79 -6.98
C ASN A 43 -11.88 -2.75 -5.97
N PRO A 44 -12.16 -2.87 -4.67
CA PRO A 44 -11.11 -2.87 -3.64
C PRO A 44 -10.10 -4.00 -3.80
N ASP A 45 -10.53 -5.15 -4.34
CA ASP A 45 -9.70 -6.34 -4.52
C ASP A 45 -8.73 -6.21 -5.72
N ASP A 46 -9.02 -5.28 -6.65
CA ASP A 46 -8.14 -4.94 -7.78
C ASP A 46 -7.04 -3.92 -7.41
N CYS A 47 -6.93 -3.57 -6.12
CA CYS A 47 -5.85 -2.69 -5.69
C CYS A 47 -4.51 -3.43 -5.76
N ASP A 48 -3.74 -3.14 -6.80
CA ASP A 48 -2.35 -3.53 -6.92
C ASP A 48 -1.40 -2.57 -6.16
N ILE A 49 -0.13 -2.97 -6.10
CA ILE A 49 0.93 -2.21 -5.43
C ILE A 49 1.18 -0.84 -6.08
N ASP A 50 0.98 -0.71 -7.39
CA ASP A 50 1.24 0.52 -8.13
C ASP A 50 0.18 1.57 -7.85
N VAL A 51 -1.10 1.18 -7.77
CA VAL A 51 -2.21 2.06 -7.33
C VAL A 51 -1.95 2.58 -5.94
N LEU A 52 -1.73 1.66 -4.99
CA LEU A 52 -1.50 2.02 -3.60
C LEU A 52 -0.30 2.96 -3.49
N ARG A 53 0.80 2.64 -4.18
CA ARG A 53 2.01 3.47 -4.18
C ARG A 53 1.73 4.87 -4.73
N ARG A 54 1.04 5.00 -5.86
CA ARG A 54 0.73 6.30 -6.47
C ARG A 54 -0.10 7.19 -5.53
N ILE A 55 -1.21 6.66 -5.00
CA ILE A 55 -2.07 7.39 -4.04
C ILE A 55 -1.25 7.81 -2.81
N SER A 56 -0.51 6.86 -2.23
CA SER A 56 0.30 7.09 -1.03
C SER A 56 1.37 8.16 -1.24
N VAL A 57 2.04 8.17 -2.40
CA VAL A 57 3.05 9.18 -2.73
C VAL A 57 2.42 10.57 -2.87
N ILE A 58 1.27 10.68 -3.53
CA ILE A 58 0.55 11.95 -3.68
C ILE A 58 0.13 12.51 -2.31
N TYR A 59 -0.46 11.67 -1.46
CA TYR A 59 -0.82 12.09 -0.10
C TYR A 59 0.40 12.47 0.74
N LYS A 60 1.49 11.71 0.68
CA LYS A 60 2.72 12.06 1.42
C LYS A 60 3.30 13.39 0.95
N ARG A 61 3.37 13.63 -0.36
CA ARG A 61 3.92 14.87 -0.94
C ARG A 61 3.08 16.09 -0.58
N SER A 62 1.78 15.93 -0.45
CA SER A 62 0.86 16.99 0.01
C SER A 62 0.77 17.11 1.54
N GLY A 63 1.51 16.29 2.31
CA GLY A 63 1.44 16.26 3.78
C GLY A 63 0.17 15.64 4.36
N SER A 64 -0.71 15.07 3.52
CA SER A 64 -2.00 14.48 3.88
C SER A 64 -1.85 13.07 4.50
N TYR A 65 -1.10 12.97 5.59
CA TYR A 65 -0.89 11.69 6.29
C TYR A 65 -2.17 11.14 6.93
N ASP A 66 -3.13 12.00 7.24
CA ASP A 66 -4.49 11.64 7.69
C ASP A 66 -5.21 10.74 6.68
N LYS A 67 -4.90 10.86 5.38
CA LYS A 67 -5.43 9.99 4.33
C LYS A 67 -4.54 8.80 3.99
N ALA A 68 -3.22 8.99 4.01
CA ALA A 68 -2.26 7.93 3.68
C ALA A 68 -2.21 6.80 4.72
N VAL A 69 -2.24 7.15 6.01
CA VAL A 69 -2.06 6.19 7.10
C VAL A 69 -3.22 5.19 7.20
N PRO A 70 -4.50 5.60 7.13
CA PRO A 70 -5.61 4.64 7.08
C PRO A 70 -5.51 3.66 5.92
N LEU A 71 -5.04 4.13 4.76
CA LEU A 71 -4.84 3.28 3.58
C LEU A 71 -3.76 2.22 3.82
N TRP A 72 -2.60 2.61 4.36
CA TRP A 72 -1.56 1.64 4.70
C TRP A 72 -2.00 0.64 5.76
N ARG A 73 -2.72 1.10 6.79
CA ARG A 73 -3.25 0.20 7.83
C ARG A 73 -4.22 -0.82 7.25
N TYR A 74 -5.16 -0.36 6.42
CA TYR A 74 -6.10 -1.26 5.76
C TYR A 74 -5.35 -2.35 4.97
N TYR A 75 -4.41 -1.97 4.10
CA TYR A 75 -3.69 -2.94 3.26
C TYR A 75 -2.63 -3.77 3.99
N SER A 76 -2.09 -3.31 5.13
CA SER A 76 -1.22 -4.15 5.97
C SER A 76 -1.99 -5.28 6.65
N ASP A 77 -3.27 -5.01 6.98
CA ASP A 77 -4.11 -5.86 7.82
C ASP A 77 -5.04 -6.78 7.01
N ILE A 78 -5.06 -6.68 5.68
CA ILE A 78 -5.77 -7.64 4.81
C ILE A 78 -5.31 -9.06 5.17
N GLU A 79 -6.17 -10.06 5.08
CA GLU A 79 -5.79 -11.45 5.34
C GLU A 79 -5.26 -12.17 4.09
N GLY A 80 -4.39 -13.16 4.30
CA GLY A 80 -3.87 -14.01 3.22
C GLY A 80 -2.72 -13.41 2.40
N GLY A 81 -2.25 -14.17 1.40
CA GLY A 81 -1.01 -13.87 0.67
C GLY A 81 -1.18 -13.32 -0.75
N ALA A 82 -2.40 -13.27 -1.28
CA ALA A 82 -2.67 -12.87 -2.67
C ALA A 82 -2.16 -11.46 -3.00
N THR A 83 -2.15 -10.57 -2.01
CA THR A 83 -1.71 -9.17 -2.11
C THR A 83 -0.40 -8.93 -1.36
N MET A 84 0.50 -9.92 -1.28
CA MET A 84 1.73 -9.81 -0.47
C MET A 84 2.58 -8.58 -0.80
N GLY A 85 2.73 -8.24 -2.08
CA GLY A 85 3.47 -7.04 -2.47
C GLY A 85 2.83 -5.75 -1.93
N VAL A 86 1.50 -5.68 -1.94
CA VAL A 86 0.72 -4.56 -1.40
C VAL A 86 0.91 -4.48 0.11
N LYS A 87 0.80 -5.61 0.81
CA LYS A 87 1.03 -5.73 2.27
C LYS A 87 2.41 -5.26 2.69
N VAL A 88 3.45 -5.71 1.99
CA VAL A 88 4.84 -5.34 2.27
C VAL A 88 5.03 -3.84 2.09
N TYR A 89 4.57 -3.30 0.97
CA TYR A 89 4.64 -1.86 0.71
C TYR A 89 3.91 -1.05 1.80
N ALA A 90 2.67 -1.42 2.10
CA ALA A 90 1.84 -0.77 3.12
C ALA A 90 2.50 -0.80 4.50
N THR A 91 2.99 -1.97 4.92
CA THR A 91 3.67 -2.17 6.20
C THR A 91 4.95 -1.35 6.29
N VAL A 92 5.76 -1.31 5.23
CA VAL A 92 7.00 -0.53 5.18
C VAL A 92 6.71 0.97 5.29
N GLU A 93 5.72 1.48 4.55
CA GLU A 93 5.35 2.89 4.62
C GLU A 93 4.72 3.28 5.96
N LEU A 94 3.86 2.44 6.53
CA LEU A 94 3.32 2.62 7.88
C LEU A 94 4.42 2.62 8.93
N ALA A 95 5.38 1.69 8.85
CA ALA A 95 6.53 1.65 9.75
C ALA A 95 7.40 2.91 9.63
N LYS A 96 7.58 3.45 8.41
CA LYS A 96 8.30 4.72 8.20
C LYS A 96 7.58 5.91 8.84
N TYR A 97 6.25 5.94 8.72
CA TYR A 97 5.44 6.97 9.37
C TYR A 97 5.54 6.90 10.90
N LEU A 98 5.39 5.70 11.47
CA LEU A 98 5.51 5.48 12.91
C LEU A 98 6.90 5.89 13.42
N GLU A 99 7.97 5.50 12.72
CA GLU A 99 9.35 5.89 13.08
C GLU A 99 9.58 7.40 12.96
N HIS A 100 9.27 8.02 11.82
CA HIS A 100 9.73 9.38 11.52
C HIS A 100 8.78 10.47 12.04
N LYS A 101 7.47 10.22 12.07
CA LYS A 101 6.45 11.21 12.44
C LYS A 101 5.92 11.01 13.84
N LYS A 102 5.70 9.77 14.28
CA LYS A 102 5.19 9.47 15.62
C LYS A 102 6.28 9.14 16.64
N ARG A 103 7.50 8.81 16.19
CA ARG A 103 8.60 8.32 17.03
C ARG A 103 8.19 7.08 17.84
N ASP A 104 7.21 6.34 17.33
CA ASP A 104 6.71 5.10 17.93
C ASP A 104 7.44 3.90 17.31
N TYR A 105 8.62 3.62 17.85
CA TYR A 105 9.48 2.56 17.36
C TYR A 105 8.95 1.16 17.71
N GLN A 106 8.25 1.03 18.84
CA GLN A 106 7.70 -0.23 19.30
C GLN A 106 6.60 -0.72 18.35
N SER A 107 5.62 0.14 18.04
CA SER A 107 4.57 -0.21 17.09
C SER A 107 5.14 -0.44 15.68
N ALA A 108 6.11 0.38 15.25
CA ALA A 108 6.78 0.18 13.96
C ALA A 108 7.47 -1.19 13.87
N LEU A 109 8.15 -1.62 14.94
CA LEU A 109 8.83 -2.91 14.98
C LEU A 109 7.84 -4.08 15.03
N ALA A 110 6.75 -3.94 15.79
CA ALA A 110 5.72 -4.96 15.94
C ALA A 110 5.11 -5.36 14.58
N ILE A 111 4.64 -4.37 13.80
CA ILE A 111 4.01 -4.65 12.49
C ILE A 111 5.00 -5.28 11.50
N VAL A 112 6.27 -4.87 11.52
CA VAL A 112 7.30 -5.45 10.65
C VAL A 112 7.61 -6.89 11.07
N ASN A 113 7.70 -7.18 12.36
CA ASN A 113 7.94 -8.53 12.86
C ASN A 113 6.79 -9.48 12.52
N GLN A 114 5.54 -9.04 12.64
CA GLN A 114 4.36 -9.83 12.30
C GLN A 114 4.40 -10.26 10.83
N LEU A 115 4.58 -9.30 9.91
CA LEU A 115 4.61 -9.60 8.48
C LEU A 115 5.83 -10.42 8.09
N ASN A 116 6.98 -10.18 8.72
CA ASN A 116 8.20 -10.94 8.50
C ASN A 116 8.03 -12.41 8.92
N GLY A 117 7.45 -12.68 10.09
CA GLY A 117 7.13 -14.05 10.51
C GLY A 117 6.20 -14.76 9.53
N TYR A 118 5.16 -14.07 9.05
CA TYR A 118 4.27 -14.61 8.01
C TYR A 118 5.03 -14.92 6.71
N ALA A 119 5.83 -13.97 6.21
CA ALA A 119 6.63 -14.16 4.99
C ALA A 119 7.69 -15.26 5.12
N ALA A 120 8.27 -15.44 6.32
CA ALA A 120 9.25 -16.50 6.60
C ALA A 120 8.61 -17.88 6.62
N SER A 121 7.35 -17.99 7.09
CA SER A 121 6.60 -19.25 7.11
C SER A 121 6.20 -19.73 5.71
N ASN A 122 6.25 -18.87 4.69
CA ASN A 122 5.88 -19.20 3.32
C ASN A 122 7.05 -19.01 2.35
N ARG A 123 7.61 -20.13 1.86
CA ARG A 123 8.79 -20.15 0.98
C ARG A 123 8.64 -19.32 -0.29
N PHE A 124 7.42 -19.15 -0.81
CA PHE A 124 7.14 -18.35 -2.00
C PHE A 124 7.34 -16.85 -1.74
N PHE A 125 6.90 -16.35 -0.58
CA PHE A 125 7.08 -14.94 -0.20
C PHE A 125 8.48 -14.66 0.34
N GLY A 126 9.08 -15.66 0.99
CA GLY A 126 10.36 -15.54 1.68
C GLY A 126 11.47 -14.95 0.81
N ARG A 127 11.64 -15.46 -0.42
CA ARG A 127 12.72 -15.02 -1.33
C ARG A 127 12.59 -13.56 -1.77
N THR A 128 11.37 -13.09 -1.96
CA THR A 128 11.11 -11.78 -2.58
C THR A 128 11.09 -10.66 -1.54
N TYR A 129 10.48 -10.90 -0.38
CA TYR A 129 10.12 -9.81 0.56
C TYR A 129 10.93 -9.79 1.86
N LEU A 130 11.51 -10.91 2.30
CA LEU A 130 12.31 -10.95 3.53
C LEU A 130 13.50 -9.98 3.53
N PRO A 131 14.25 -9.78 2.42
CA PRO A 131 15.38 -8.85 2.44
C PRO A 131 14.97 -7.42 2.81
N GLU A 132 13.84 -6.94 2.31
CA GLU A 132 13.32 -5.61 2.64
C GLU A 132 12.83 -5.53 4.09
N LEU A 133 12.07 -6.53 4.54
CA LEU A 133 11.53 -6.59 5.90
C LEU A 133 12.64 -6.72 6.96
N GLU A 134 13.66 -7.55 6.73
CA GLU A 134 14.79 -7.71 7.65
C GLU A 134 15.66 -6.46 7.74
N LYS A 135 15.88 -5.76 6.62
CA LYS A 135 16.57 -4.46 6.63
C LYS A 135 15.82 -3.45 7.49
N ARG A 136 14.49 -3.39 7.36
CA ARG A 136 13.64 -2.48 8.14
C ARG A 136 13.62 -2.87 9.62
N LYS A 137 13.44 -4.15 9.93
CA LYS A 137 13.46 -4.72 11.29
C LYS A 137 14.78 -4.42 12.00
N SER A 138 15.91 -4.70 11.36
CA SER A 138 17.24 -4.46 11.93
C SER A 138 17.46 -2.99 12.28
N ARG A 139 16.96 -2.06 11.45
CA ARG A 139 16.99 -0.63 11.77
C ARG A 139 16.16 -0.31 13.01
N LEU A 140 14.92 -0.78 13.06
CA LEU A 140 14.00 -0.49 14.17
C LEU A 140 14.46 -1.10 15.50
N GLN A 141 15.01 -2.32 15.49
CA GLN A 141 15.58 -2.95 16.68
C GLN A 141 16.68 -2.11 17.34
N ARG A 142 17.48 -1.38 16.54
CA ARG A 142 18.51 -0.47 17.08
C ARG A 142 17.93 0.78 17.73
N LEU A 143 16.71 1.18 17.34
CA LEU A 143 16.03 2.40 17.79
C LEU A 143 15.14 2.18 19.01
N VAL A 144 14.72 0.95 19.30
CA VAL A 144 13.85 0.58 20.43
C VAL A 144 14.61 0.50 21.77
N LYS A 145 15.91 0.82 21.79
CA LYS A 145 16.76 0.80 22.99
C LYS A 145 16.28 1.74 24.10
#